data_AF-A0A662IYF5-F1
#
_entry.id   AF-A0A662IYF5-F1
#
_cell.length_a   1.000
_cell.length_b   1.000
_cell.length_c   1.000
_cell.angle_alpha   90.00
_cell.angle_beta   90.00
_cell.angle_gamma   90.00
#
_symmetry.space_group_name_H-M   'P 1'
#
loop_
_entity.id
_entity.type
_entity.pdbx_description
1 polymer ?
#
loop_
_entity_poly.entity_id
_entity_poly.type
_entity_poly.pdbx_seq_one_letter_code
_entity_poly.pdbx_strand_id
1 'polypeptide(L)'
;MPTLKGIKAEVTPTQESVKTLSELFEGLSPKAFEVKLSEGGSDPSGGEYVVNDAVCVFCGCICDDIQVTVKNGTIASVKGTCAIGTSKFMNYSKERVYKPLIRKNGKFVEASYEEAIEAAAKILASAKYPVLYGWSSTSNEAMRLGVELAELVGGVVDNTAVVCHGPTILGTQQVGVVTATLGQIKNRADLIVYWGCNPLYAHPRHTIRYSAMAKGQFVEGRKGRKIVVVDVRPTATSKLADLFVKVEPGMDYELITALRMAVKGHTIEVEEVAGVPRDVILKMADMMMSAKFGVLFFGMGLTMTLGKGRNVEEAIKLVQDLNEWTKFVLLAMRGHFNVTGTNAVMAWLTGYPYAIDFSRGFPRSNPGVTSSTDVLLRGEADAALIVASDPASHFPRKAVEHLAKIPTVVIDPRWSPTAAMADVFIPTTYVGIEHEGTIYRMDKVPLRAKKLVEHPPGLMSDEEVLEKLVEKVKELKLKASS
;
A
#
# COMPACT_ATOMS: atom_id res chain seq x y z
N MET A 1 -15.65 -4.88 15.43
CA MET A 1 -16.04 -3.72 14.61
C MET A 1 -17.21 -4.14 13.74
N PRO A 2 -18.33 -3.40 13.69
CA PRO A 2 -19.36 -3.68 12.70
C PRO A 2 -18.72 -3.57 11.31
N THR A 3 -18.82 -4.64 10.52
CA THR A 3 -18.33 -4.65 9.15
C THR A 3 -19.32 -3.85 8.32
N LEU A 4 -18.92 -2.68 7.79
CA LEU A 4 -19.76 -1.89 6.88
C LEU A 4 -20.08 -2.65 5.57
N LYS A 5 -19.47 -3.81 5.35
CA LYS A 5 -19.80 -4.74 4.26
C LYS A 5 -21.20 -5.33 4.49
N GLY A 6 -22.13 -4.99 3.61
CA GLY A 6 -23.50 -5.52 3.61
C GLY A 6 -24.58 -4.50 4.02
N ILE A 7 -24.20 -3.32 4.51
CA ILE A 7 -25.15 -2.24 4.76
C ILE A 7 -25.66 -1.71 3.41
N LYS A 8 -26.98 -1.75 3.20
CA LYS A 8 -27.61 -1.06 2.06
C LYS A 8 -27.39 0.44 2.27
N ALA A 9 -26.55 1.03 1.43
CA ALA A 9 -26.35 2.47 1.36
C ALA A 9 -26.99 2.99 0.08
N GLU A 10 -27.81 4.04 0.20
CA GLU A 10 -28.32 4.80 -0.94
C GLU A 10 -27.30 5.89 -1.26
N VAL A 11 -26.86 5.97 -2.51
CA VAL A 11 -25.91 6.99 -2.97
C VAL A 11 -26.68 7.99 -3.81
N THR A 12 -26.87 9.19 -3.27
CA THR A 12 -27.50 10.32 -3.97
C THR A 12 -26.49 11.47 -4.10
N PRO A 13 -26.61 12.33 -5.13
CA PRO A 13 -25.81 13.55 -5.22
C PRO A 13 -26.07 14.42 -3.99
N THR A 14 -25.02 14.71 -3.22
CA THR A 14 -25.13 15.58 -2.05
C THR A 14 -25.30 17.04 -2.47
N GLN A 15 -26.18 17.77 -1.78
CA GLN A 15 -26.25 19.23 -1.84
C GLN A 15 -25.34 19.87 -0.78
N GLU A 16 -24.74 19.08 0.11
CA GLU A 16 -23.81 19.56 1.12
C GLU A 16 -22.51 20.03 0.46
N SER A 17 -21.99 21.17 0.92
CA SER A 17 -20.68 21.64 0.51
C SER A 17 -19.61 20.66 0.97
N VAL A 18 -18.58 20.48 0.14
CA VAL A 18 -17.40 19.70 0.53
C VAL A 18 -16.76 20.39 1.72
N LYS A 19 -16.75 19.71 2.87
CA LYS A 19 -16.09 20.21 4.08
C LYS A 19 -14.60 20.46 3.83
N THR A 20 -14.11 21.59 4.32
CA THR A 20 -12.68 21.89 4.37
C THR A 20 -11.96 20.95 5.33
N LEU A 21 -10.63 20.85 5.22
CA LEU A 21 -9.83 20.09 6.21
C LEU A 21 -10.02 20.64 7.62
N SER A 22 -10.15 21.97 7.77
CA SER A 22 -10.42 22.60 9.06
C SER A 22 -11.74 22.12 9.68
N GLU A 23 -12.81 22.05 8.87
CA GLU A 23 -14.12 21.56 9.32
C GLU A 23 -14.14 20.05 9.57
N LEU A 24 -13.33 19.26 8.84
CA LEU A 24 -13.20 17.81 9.05
C LEU A 24 -12.53 17.47 10.39
N PHE A 25 -11.60 18.31 10.83
CA PHE A 25 -10.82 18.09 12.04
C PHE A 25 -11.28 18.89 13.27
N GLU A 26 -12.34 19.67 13.13
CA GLU A 26 -12.94 20.42 14.23
C GLU A 26 -13.31 19.49 15.40
N GLY A 27 -12.80 19.78 16.59
CA GLY A 27 -12.99 18.96 17.79
C GLY A 27 -12.17 17.66 17.86
N LEU A 28 -11.44 17.28 16.80
CA LEU A 28 -10.57 16.09 16.77
C LEU A 28 -9.12 16.44 17.13
N SER A 29 -8.69 17.66 16.84
CA SER A 29 -7.34 18.17 17.15
C SER A 29 -7.41 19.63 17.59
N PRO A 30 -6.59 20.06 18.56
CA PRO A 30 -6.47 21.47 18.94
C PRO A 30 -5.60 22.31 17.97
N LYS A 31 -5.05 21.71 16.92
CA LYS A 31 -4.06 22.33 16.03
C LYS A 31 -4.75 23.07 14.86
N ALA A 32 -4.27 24.26 14.49
CA ALA A 32 -4.82 25.00 13.33
C ALA A 32 -4.37 24.41 11.98
N PHE A 33 -5.20 24.50 10.94
CA PHE A 33 -5.07 23.70 9.71
C PHE A 33 -4.76 24.48 8.42
N GLU A 34 -4.57 25.80 8.50
CA GLU A 34 -4.36 26.61 7.30
C GLU A 34 -2.90 26.66 6.86
N VAL A 35 -2.64 26.27 5.61
CA VAL A 35 -1.36 26.49 4.91
C VAL A 35 -1.68 27.00 3.50
N LYS A 36 -0.91 27.99 3.05
CA LYS A 36 -0.96 28.42 1.65
C LYS A 36 -0.28 27.37 0.79
N LEU A 37 -1.08 26.65 0.01
CA LEU A 37 -0.57 25.74 -1.00
C LEU A 37 -0.08 26.55 -2.20
N SER A 38 1.06 26.14 -2.74
CA SER A 38 1.71 26.77 -3.87
C SER A 38 1.54 25.91 -5.11
N GLU A 39 1.29 26.55 -6.25
CA GLU A 39 1.37 25.86 -7.54
C GLU A 39 2.83 25.72 -7.96
N GLY A 40 3.19 24.57 -8.52
CA GLY A 40 4.52 24.37 -9.09
C GLY A 40 4.74 25.27 -10.30
N GLY A 41 5.92 25.86 -10.43
CA GLY A 41 6.30 26.65 -11.60
C GLY A 41 6.68 25.75 -12.78
N SER A 42 6.32 26.16 -13.99
CA SER A 42 6.97 25.69 -15.22
C SER A 42 8.33 26.36 -15.37
N ASP A 43 9.33 25.67 -15.90
CA ASP A 43 10.59 26.27 -16.35
C ASP A 43 10.52 26.50 -17.87
N PRO A 44 10.22 27.73 -18.35
CA PRO A 44 10.05 28.01 -19.76
C PRO A 44 11.33 27.81 -20.57
N SER A 45 12.49 27.69 -19.92
CA SER A 45 13.77 27.41 -20.57
C SER A 45 14.00 25.92 -20.87
N GLY A 46 13.18 25.04 -20.30
CA GLY A 46 13.27 23.60 -20.51
C GLY A 46 12.80 23.18 -21.90
N GLY A 47 13.62 22.40 -22.61
CA GLY A 47 13.24 21.79 -23.89
C GLY A 47 12.13 20.75 -23.79
N GLU A 48 11.75 20.18 -24.93
CA GLU A 48 10.79 19.07 -25.02
C GLU A 48 11.54 17.74 -25.21
N TYR A 49 11.23 16.73 -24.40
CA TYR A 49 11.81 15.39 -24.52
C TYR A 49 10.81 14.30 -24.12
N VAL A 50 11.09 13.07 -24.54
CA VAL A 50 10.25 11.90 -24.27
C VAL A 50 11.04 10.85 -23.50
N VAL A 51 10.50 10.44 -22.36
CA VAL A 51 10.99 9.32 -21.57
C VAL A 51 10.15 8.09 -21.89
N ASN A 52 10.79 7.06 -22.42
CA ASN A 52 10.16 5.76 -22.65
C ASN A 52 10.44 4.80 -21.48
N ASP A 53 9.59 3.79 -21.35
CA ASP A 53 9.67 2.76 -20.30
C ASP A 53 9.76 3.38 -18.90
N ALA A 54 9.00 4.45 -18.68
CA ALA A 54 8.83 5.04 -17.37
C ALA A 54 8.01 4.09 -16.48
N VAL A 55 8.30 4.13 -15.20
CA VAL A 55 7.71 3.22 -14.21
C VAL A 55 6.62 3.94 -13.43
N CYS A 56 5.42 3.35 -13.37
CA CYS A 56 4.29 3.88 -12.62
C CYS A 56 4.48 3.72 -11.11
N VAL A 57 4.52 4.84 -10.40
CA VAL A 57 4.64 4.90 -8.93
C VAL A 57 3.28 5.15 -8.26
N PHE A 58 2.30 4.28 -8.54
CA PHE A 58 0.99 4.32 -7.88
C PHE A 58 0.63 3.00 -7.18
N CYS A 59 0.17 2.00 -7.95
CA CYS A 59 -0.22 0.70 -7.40
C CYS A 59 0.86 -0.36 -7.62
N GLY A 60 0.73 -1.50 -6.92
CA GLY A 60 1.66 -2.62 -6.97
C GLY A 60 1.75 -3.33 -8.33
N CYS A 61 1.04 -2.86 -9.36
CA CYS A 61 1.27 -3.30 -10.75
C CYS A 61 2.57 -2.77 -11.33
N ILE A 62 3.08 -1.63 -10.85
CA ILE A 62 4.34 -1.00 -11.30
C ILE A 62 4.50 -1.10 -12.82
N CYS A 63 3.61 -0.42 -13.53
CA CYS A 63 3.61 -0.46 -14.99
C CYS A 63 4.87 0.21 -15.55
N ASP A 64 5.71 -0.53 -16.27
CA ASP A 64 7.03 -0.14 -16.78
C ASP A 64 7.11 0.10 -18.29
N ASP A 65 5.97 0.41 -18.94
CA ASP A 65 5.84 0.66 -20.39
C ASP A 65 5.24 2.05 -20.67
N ILE A 66 5.40 2.98 -19.73
CA ILE A 66 4.77 4.31 -19.82
C ILE A 66 5.67 5.23 -20.64
N GLN A 67 5.07 5.94 -21.57
CA GLN A 67 5.73 7.04 -22.28
C GLN A 67 5.31 8.35 -21.64
N VAL A 68 6.29 9.17 -21.26
CA VAL A 68 6.10 10.47 -20.62
C VAL A 68 6.75 11.53 -21.51
N THR A 69 5.95 12.51 -21.95
CA THR A 69 6.47 13.68 -22.66
C THR A 69 6.62 14.82 -21.67
N VAL A 70 7.82 15.37 -21.57
CA VAL A 70 8.14 16.52 -20.74
C VAL A 70 8.36 17.72 -21.64
N LYS A 71 7.80 18.86 -21.24
CA LYS A 71 7.95 20.14 -21.93
C LYS A 71 8.08 21.26 -20.90
N ASN A 72 9.02 22.17 -21.08
CA ASN A 72 9.24 23.31 -20.18
C ASN A 72 9.39 22.86 -18.72
N GLY A 73 10.17 21.78 -18.51
CA GLY A 73 10.43 21.20 -17.18
C GLY A 73 9.24 20.48 -16.52
N THR A 74 8.10 20.34 -17.20
CA THR A 74 6.88 19.72 -16.63
C THR A 74 6.34 18.58 -17.47
N ILE A 75 5.63 17.64 -16.85
CA ILE A 75 4.99 16.53 -17.57
C ILE A 75 3.81 17.08 -18.38
N ALA A 76 3.96 17.08 -19.70
CA ALA A 76 2.96 17.60 -20.63
C ALA A 76 1.96 16.54 -21.09
N SER A 77 2.39 15.29 -21.22
CA SER A 77 1.49 14.18 -21.53
C SER A 77 2.03 12.83 -21.07
N VAL A 78 1.13 11.88 -20.86
CA VAL A 78 1.47 10.49 -20.55
C VAL A 78 0.64 9.52 -21.38
N LYS A 79 1.30 8.51 -21.94
CA LYS A 79 0.68 7.45 -22.76
C LYS A 79 0.99 6.08 -22.16
N GLY A 80 0.09 5.12 -22.40
CA GLY A 80 0.26 3.76 -21.90
C GLY A 80 -0.01 3.62 -20.40
N THR A 81 -0.77 4.52 -19.76
CA THR A 81 -1.14 4.40 -18.34
C THR A 81 -2.67 4.42 -18.14
N CYS A 82 -3.13 4.06 -16.94
CA CYS A 82 -4.56 4.14 -16.58
C CYS A 82 -4.90 5.52 -16.02
N ALA A 83 -6.19 5.84 -15.88
CA ALA A 83 -6.65 7.13 -15.36
C ALA A 83 -5.99 7.54 -14.02
N ILE A 84 -5.73 6.58 -13.13
CA ILE A 84 -5.08 6.86 -11.84
C ILE A 84 -3.60 7.23 -12.04
N GLY A 85 -2.90 6.48 -12.90
CA GLY A 85 -1.52 6.80 -13.26
C GLY A 85 -1.42 8.15 -14.00
N THR A 86 -2.34 8.42 -14.94
CA THR A 86 -2.45 9.73 -15.60
C THR A 86 -2.64 10.83 -14.57
N SER A 87 -3.55 10.66 -13.62
CA SER A 87 -3.79 11.64 -12.57
C SER A 87 -2.54 11.88 -11.72
N LYS A 88 -1.82 10.82 -11.33
CA LYS A 88 -0.58 10.94 -10.55
C LYS A 88 0.51 11.71 -11.31
N PHE A 89 0.77 11.37 -12.58
CA PHE A 89 1.81 12.05 -13.37
C PHE A 89 1.44 13.47 -13.77
N MET A 90 0.19 13.72 -14.18
CA MET A 90 -0.22 15.04 -14.65
C MET A 90 -0.45 16.05 -13.51
N ASN A 91 -0.71 15.57 -12.29
CA ASN A 91 -1.02 16.42 -11.14
C ASN A 91 -0.02 16.30 -10.00
N TYR A 92 1.18 15.75 -10.22
CA TYR A 92 2.17 15.53 -9.15
C TYR A 92 2.54 16.82 -8.41
N SER A 93 2.56 17.97 -9.11
CA SER A 93 2.90 19.28 -8.57
C SER A 93 1.73 20.02 -7.91
N LYS A 94 0.50 19.48 -7.96
CA LYS A 94 -0.68 20.10 -7.32
C LYS A 94 -0.72 19.80 -5.83
N GLU A 95 -1.23 20.76 -5.06
CA GLU A 95 -1.40 20.68 -3.60
C GLU A 95 -0.09 20.32 -2.87
N ARG A 96 1.01 20.88 -3.38
CA ARG A 96 2.36 20.67 -2.86
C ARG A 96 2.79 21.84 -2.00
N VAL A 97 3.57 21.51 -0.98
CA VAL A 97 4.31 22.48 -0.16
C VAL A 97 5.77 22.37 -0.55
N TYR A 98 6.43 23.51 -0.75
CA TYR A 98 7.83 23.56 -1.23
C TYR A 98 8.84 23.97 -0.14
N LYS A 99 8.37 24.29 1.07
CA LYS A 99 9.23 24.66 2.19
C LYS A 99 8.88 23.86 3.43
N PRO A 100 9.87 23.48 4.27
CA PRO A 100 9.59 22.92 5.58
C PRO A 100 8.73 23.85 6.43
N LEU A 101 7.84 23.26 7.23
CA LEU A 101 6.93 23.99 8.12
C LEU A 101 7.07 23.43 9.54
N ILE A 102 7.18 24.33 10.52
CA ILE A 102 7.21 23.99 11.94
C ILE A 102 6.03 24.67 12.62
N ARG A 103 5.31 23.94 13.45
CA ARG A 103 4.21 24.49 14.25
C ARG A 103 4.77 25.25 15.46
N LYS A 104 4.49 26.55 15.54
CA LYS A 104 4.82 27.43 16.67
C LYS A 104 3.55 28.13 17.13
N ASN A 105 3.23 28.06 18.43
CA ASN A 105 2.03 28.67 19.02
C ASN A 105 0.73 28.33 18.26
N GLY A 106 0.57 27.06 17.87
CA GLY A 106 -0.60 26.56 17.17
C GLY A 106 -0.66 26.81 15.66
N LYS A 107 0.25 27.61 15.08
CA LYS A 107 0.29 27.93 13.64
C LYS A 107 1.55 27.41 12.96
N PHE A 108 1.47 27.07 11.68
CA PHE A 108 2.65 26.74 10.88
C PHE A 108 3.45 27.99 10.52
N VAL A 109 4.77 27.88 10.61
CA VAL A 109 5.74 28.89 10.18
C VAL A 109 6.74 28.22 9.25
N GLU A 110 7.07 28.87 8.14
CA GLU A 110 8.14 28.42 7.24
C GLU A 110 9.47 28.31 8.00
N ALA A 111 10.25 27.28 7.68
CA ALA A 111 11.54 26.99 8.28
C ALA A 111 12.55 26.53 7.21
N SER A 112 13.83 26.58 7.52
CA SER A 112 14.85 25.93 6.71
C SER A 112 14.79 24.40 6.88
N TYR A 113 15.44 23.65 5.99
CA TYR A 113 15.57 22.19 6.16
C TYR A 113 16.35 21.86 7.43
N GLU A 114 17.41 22.62 7.73
CA GLU A 114 18.22 22.44 8.94
C GLU A 114 17.36 22.63 10.21
N GLU A 115 16.55 23.68 10.26
CA GLU A 115 15.66 23.94 11.40
C GLU A 115 14.59 22.85 11.56
N ALA A 116 14.00 22.39 10.46
CA ALA A 116 12.95 21.37 10.49
C ALA A 116 13.51 19.98 10.85
N ILE A 117 14.68 19.62 10.31
CA ILE A 117 15.38 18.37 10.66
C ILE A 117 15.82 18.40 12.13
N GLU A 118 16.35 19.52 12.62
CA GLU A 118 16.67 19.70 14.04
C GLU A 118 15.43 19.52 14.93
N ALA A 119 14.29 20.12 14.57
CA ALA A 119 13.04 19.98 15.31
C ALA A 119 12.52 18.53 15.30
N ALA A 120 12.53 17.89 14.14
CA ALA A 120 12.15 16.48 14.00
C ALA A 120 13.07 15.56 14.82
N ALA A 121 14.39 15.76 14.74
CA ALA A 121 15.37 14.99 15.49
C ALA A 121 15.17 15.11 17.00
N LYS A 122 14.87 16.32 17.51
CA LYS A 122 14.57 16.54 18.93
C LYS A 122 13.33 15.78 19.39
N ILE A 123 12.25 15.82 18.59
CA ILE A 123 11.02 15.07 18.88
C ILE A 123 11.35 13.57 18.98
N LEU A 124 12.02 13.02 17.97
CA LEU A 124 12.29 11.58 17.90
C LEU A 124 13.33 11.11 18.92
N ALA A 125 14.38 11.89 19.18
CA ALA A 125 15.42 11.53 20.14
C ALA A 125 14.92 11.54 21.59
N SER A 126 13.94 12.41 21.92
CA SER A 126 13.34 12.51 23.26
C SER A 126 12.17 11.56 23.49
N ALA A 127 11.59 10.98 22.43
CA ALA A 127 10.50 10.02 22.53
C ALA A 127 10.96 8.71 23.21
N LYS A 128 10.05 8.11 23.98
CA LYS A 128 10.26 6.82 24.66
C LYS A 128 9.74 5.64 23.85
N TYR A 129 8.66 5.84 23.10
CA TYR A 129 8.04 4.81 22.27
C TYR A 129 7.42 5.41 20.99
N PRO A 130 8.23 6.01 20.10
CA PRO A 130 7.78 6.56 18.83
C PRO A 130 7.27 5.49 17.86
N VAL A 131 6.31 5.87 17.01
CA VAL A 131 5.86 5.09 15.85
C VAL A 131 6.37 5.73 14.56
N LEU A 132 7.10 4.97 13.76
CA LEU A 132 7.60 5.38 12.46
C LEU A 132 6.85 4.61 11.36
N TYR A 133 5.93 5.27 10.65
CA TYR A 133 4.92 4.63 9.80
C TYR A 133 4.90 5.15 8.36
N GLY A 134 4.56 4.26 7.42
CA GLY A 134 4.18 4.61 6.04
C GLY A 134 4.99 3.84 5.00
N TRP A 135 6.01 4.50 4.44
CA TRP A 135 7.13 3.95 3.65
C TRP A 135 6.80 3.29 2.29
N SER A 136 5.54 2.94 2.07
CA SER A 136 5.12 2.12 0.93
C SER A 136 5.04 2.89 -0.39
N SER A 137 5.24 4.21 -0.32
CA SER A 137 5.25 5.14 -1.46
C SER A 137 6.57 5.92 -1.58
N THR A 138 7.68 5.38 -1.05
CA THR A 138 9.05 5.87 -1.25
C THR A 138 9.96 4.75 -1.76
N SER A 139 11.26 5.00 -1.90
CA SER A 139 12.27 4.06 -2.38
C SER A 139 12.73 3.09 -1.29
N ASN A 140 13.38 1.99 -1.71
CA ASN A 140 13.99 1.06 -0.77
C ASN A 140 15.18 1.67 -0.03
N GLU A 141 15.90 2.58 -0.68
CA GLU A 141 17.03 3.32 -0.15
C GLU A 141 16.59 4.17 1.06
N ALA A 142 15.50 4.92 0.91
CA ALA A 142 14.87 5.66 2.01
C ALA A 142 14.40 4.71 3.13
N MET A 143 13.81 3.56 2.80
CA MET A 143 13.38 2.60 3.82
C MET A 143 14.55 2.04 4.64
N ARG A 144 15.73 1.83 4.04
CA ARG A 144 16.91 1.37 4.78
C ARG A 144 17.25 2.34 5.92
N LEU A 145 17.24 3.64 5.62
CA LEU A 145 17.46 4.71 6.60
C LEU A 145 16.32 4.77 7.64
N GLY A 146 15.08 4.48 7.23
CA GLY A 146 13.94 4.38 8.13
C GLY A 146 14.10 3.27 9.19
N VAL A 147 14.66 2.11 8.82
CA VAL A 147 14.96 1.03 9.78
C VAL A 147 16.10 1.45 10.71
N GLU A 148 17.17 2.02 10.17
CA GLU A 148 18.30 2.53 10.97
C GLU A 148 17.84 3.59 11.98
N LEU A 149 16.97 4.51 11.56
CA LEU A 149 16.38 5.52 12.43
C LEU A 149 15.56 4.88 13.56
N ALA A 150 14.76 3.85 13.25
CA ALA A 150 13.96 3.13 14.23
C ALA A 150 14.81 2.43 15.30
N GLU A 151 15.94 1.84 14.89
CA GLU A 151 16.93 1.24 15.79
C GLU A 151 17.51 2.27 16.76
N LEU A 152 17.85 3.47 16.27
CA LEU A 152 18.46 4.54 17.06
C LEU A 152 17.51 5.17 18.07
N VAL A 153 16.27 5.42 17.68
CA VAL A 153 15.29 6.09 18.55
C VAL A 153 14.71 5.11 19.57
N GLY A 154 14.60 3.83 19.20
CA GLY A 154 13.87 2.80 19.93
C GLY A 154 12.37 3.04 19.80
N GLY A 155 11.60 2.07 19.32
CA GLY A 155 10.17 2.25 19.06
C GLY A 155 9.69 1.31 17.96
N VAL A 156 8.53 1.60 17.38
CA VAL A 156 7.92 0.76 16.34
C VAL A 156 8.17 1.33 14.95
N VAL A 157 8.69 0.52 14.03
CA VAL A 157 8.67 0.80 12.60
C VAL A 157 7.69 -0.15 11.90
N ASP A 158 6.77 0.44 11.13
CA ASP A 158 5.68 -0.29 10.49
C ASP A 158 5.30 0.36 9.16
N ASN A 159 4.62 -0.37 8.28
CA ASN A 159 4.24 0.15 6.96
C ASN A 159 2.78 -0.14 6.65
N THR A 160 2.32 0.30 5.46
CA THR A 160 0.91 0.17 5.05
C THR A 160 0.41 -1.28 5.00
N ALA A 161 1.28 -2.30 5.07
CA ALA A 161 0.84 -3.70 5.17
C ALA A 161 -0.07 -3.92 6.38
N VAL A 162 0.14 -3.23 7.50
CA VAL A 162 -0.69 -3.38 8.72
C VAL A 162 -2.19 -3.18 8.47
N VAL A 163 -2.55 -2.27 7.56
CA VAL A 163 -3.93 -1.99 7.12
C VAL A 163 -4.23 -2.53 5.72
N CYS A 164 -3.38 -3.42 5.18
CA CYS A 164 -3.53 -3.98 3.83
C CYS A 164 -3.29 -5.50 3.78
N HIS A 165 -2.06 -5.93 3.47
CA HIS A 165 -1.69 -7.33 3.27
C HIS A 165 -0.84 -7.92 4.42
N GLY A 166 -0.80 -7.28 5.59
CA GLY A 166 -0.22 -7.84 6.82
C GLY A 166 -0.79 -9.23 7.16
N PRO A 167 -2.12 -9.43 7.08
CA PRO A 167 -2.72 -10.77 7.23
C PRO A 167 -2.18 -11.80 6.22
N THR A 168 -1.79 -11.38 5.01
CA THR A 168 -1.14 -12.28 4.04
C THR A 168 0.23 -12.73 4.51
N ILE A 169 1.00 -11.83 5.11
CA ILE A 169 2.32 -12.16 5.67
C ILE A 169 2.15 -13.18 6.79
N LEU A 170 1.20 -12.95 7.70
CA LEU A 170 0.91 -13.88 8.80
C LEU A 170 0.50 -15.27 8.29
N GLY A 171 -0.43 -15.34 7.33
CA GLY A 171 -0.83 -16.62 6.73
C GLY A 171 0.34 -17.34 6.05
N THR A 172 1.17 -16.60 5.30
CA THR A 172 2.37 -17.15 4.64
C THR A 172 3.38 -17.72 5.64
N GLN A 173 3.58 -17.05 6.79
CA GLN A 173 4.50 -17.53 7.83
C GLN A 173 4.00 -18.83 8.49
N GLN A 174 2.69 -19.08 8.52
CA GLN A 174 2.12 -20.29 9.12
C GLN A 174 2.25 -21.50 8.21
N VAL A 175 2.03 -21.33 6.89
CA VAL A 175 1.85 -22.48 5.98
C VAL A 175 2.69 -22.42 4.70
N GLY A 176 3.56 -21.42 4.55
CA GLY A 176 4.32 -21.18 3.32
C GLY A 176 3.49 -20.49 2.24
N VAL A 177 3.98 -20.45 1.00
CA VAL A 177 3.23 -19.90 -0.15
C VAL A 177 3.74 -20.49 -1.47
N VAL A 178 2.82 -20.78 -2.39
CA VAL A 178 3.13 -21.18 -3.77
C VAL A 178 2.84 -19.99 -4.69
N THR A 179 3.88 -19.38 -5.27
CA THR A 179 3.77 -18.13 -6.04
C THR A 179 4.45 -18.24 -7.41
N ALA A 180 4.24 -17.24 -8.28
CA ALA A 180 4.96 -17.04 -9.53
C ALA A 180 5.07 -15.55 -9.87
N THR A 181 5.89 -15.20 -10.87
CA THR A 181 5.92 -13.85 -11.42
C THR A 181 4.70 -13.57 -12.31
N LEU A 182 4.33 -12.30 -12.48
CA LEU A 182 3.28 -11.89 -13.40
C LEU A 182 3.60 -12.28 -14.86
N GLY A 183 4.88 -12.43 -15.20
CA GLY A 183 5.31 -12.95 -16.50
C GLY A 183 4.93 -14.42 -16.71
N GLN A 184 5.10 -15.27 -15.71
CA GLN A 184 4.67 -16.68 -15.78
C GLN A 184 3.15 -16.78 -15.92
N ILE A 185 2.41 -15.99 -15.13
CA ILE A 185 0.94 -15.95 -15.16
C ILE A 185 0.44 -15.44 -16.53
N LYS A 186 1.02 -14.36 -17.05
CA LYS A 186 0.72 -13.84 -18.38
C LYS A 186 0.92 -14.91 -19.43
N ASN A 187 1.99 -15.69 -19.37
CA ASN A 187 2.32 -16.62 -20.45
C ASN A 187 1.57 -17.94 -20.38
N ARG A 188 1.22 -18.42 -19.18
CA ARG A 188 0.75 -19.80 -18.96
C ARG A 188 -0.65 -19.95 -18.42
N ALA A 189 -1.17 -18.98 -17.66
CA ALA A 189 -2.40 -19.20 -16.89
C ALA A 189 -3.64 -19.30 -17.79
N ASP A 190 -4.32 -20.44 -17.76
CA ASP A 190 -5.57 -20.68 -18.46
C ASP A 190 -6.80 -20.58 -17.54
N LEU A 191 -6.59 -20.57 -16.22
CA LEU A 191 -7.59 -20.20 -15.23
C LEU A 191 -7.10 -19.04 -14.34
N ILE A 192 -7.93 -18.01 -14.22
CA ILE A 192 -7.70 -16.87 -13.33
C ILE A 192 -8.84 -16.75 -12.34
N VAL A 193 -8.52 -16.82 -11.05
CA VAL A 193 -9.45 -16.56 -9.96
C VAL A 193 -9.13 -15.21 -9.35
N TYR A 194 -10.09 -14.30 -9.30
CA TYR A 194 -10.02 -13.06 -8.51
C TYR A 194 -10.89 -13.22 -7.27
N TRP A 195 -10.27 -13.29 -6.10
CA TRP A 195 -10.95 -13.49 -4.83
C TRP A 195 -10.88 -12.24 -3.95
N GLY A 196 -12.02 -11.62 -3.70
CA GLY A 196 -12.07 -10.46 -2.81
C GLY A 196 -11.23 -9.28 -3.31
N CYS A 197 -11.13 -9.12 -4.63
CA CYS A 197 -10.40 -8.02 -5.26
C CYS A 197 -11.10 -7.54 -6.54
N ASN A 198 -10.99 -6.24 -6.80
CA ASN A 198 -11.56 -5.59 -7.98
C ASN A 198 -10.45 -4.87 -8.78
N PRO A 199 -9.59 -5.61 -9.50
CA PRO A 199 -8.46 -5.04 -10.24
C PRO A 199 -8.87 -3.95 -11.23
N LEU A 200 -10.05 -3.97 -11.85
CA LEU A 200 -10.44 -2.90 -12.78
C LEU A 200 -10.51 -1.50 -12.13
N TYR A 201 -10.73 -1.41 -10.82
CA TYR A 201 -10.66 -0.13 -10.09
C TYR A 201 -9.39 0.03 -9.27
N ALA A 202 -8.89 -1.02 -8.62
CA ALA A 202 -7.73 -0.90 -7.73
C ALA A 202 -6.38 -1.02 -8.48
N HIS A 203 -6.33 -1.81 -9.55
CA HIS A 203 -5.14 -2.10 -10.33
C HIS A 203 -5.47 -2.11 -11.83
N PRO A 204 -5.92 -0.98 -12.42
CA PRO A 204 -6.74 -1.02 -13.65
C PRO A 204 -6.08 -1.68 -14.86
N ARG A 205 -4.74 -1.64 -14.94
CA ARG A 205 -3.99 -2.30 -16.03
C ARG A 205 -3.65 -3.77 -15.77
N HIS A 206 -3.96 -4.32 -14.59
CA HIS A 206 -3.59 -5.69 -14.21
C HIS A 206 -4.17 -6.73 -15.19
N THR A 207 -5.46 -6.59 -15.50
CA THR A 207 -6.19 -7.50 -16.40
C THR A 207 -5.61 -7.48 -17.81
N ILE A 208 -5.33 -6.30 -18.36
CA ILE A 208 -4.85 -6.12 -19.74
C ILE A 208 -3.37 -6.43 -19.91
N ARG A 209 -2.56 -6.24 -18.87
CA ARG A 209 -1.10 -6.37 -18.97
C ARG A 209 -0.58 -7.72 -18.51
N TYR A 210 -1.17 -8.29 -17.47
CA TYR A 210 -0.56 -9.42 -16.76
C TYR A 210 -1.43 -10.68 -16.68
N SER A 211 -2.73 -10.58 -16.95
CA SER A 211 -3.65 -11.66 -16.60
C SER A 211 -4.81 -11.79 -17.59
N ALA A 212 -6.04 -11.46 -17.17
CA ALA A 212 -7.32 -11.83 -17.80
C ALA A 212 -7.42 -11.58 -19.31
N MET A 213 -6.85 -10.48 -19.80
CA MET A 213 -6.91 -10.09 -21.21
C MET A 213 -5.54 -10.13 -21.88
N ALA A 214 -4.46 -10.35 -21.13
CA ALA A 214 -3.10 -10.25 -21.63
C ALA A 214 -2.79 -11.41 -22.58
N LYS A 215 -2.20 -11.10 -23.74
CA LYS A 215 -1.69 -12.12 -24.66
C LYS A 215 -0.41 -12.72 -24.10
N GLY A 216 -0.43 -14.03 -23.87
CA GLY A 216 0.69 -14.82 -23.41
C GLY A 216 1.34 -15.60 -24.54
N GLN A 217 2.51 -16.16 -24.28
CA GLN A 217 3.18 -17.06 -25.22
C GLN A 217 2.41 -18.37 -25.46
N PHE A 218 1.78 -18.93 -24.42
CA PHE A 218 1.07 -20.21 -24.49
C PHE A 218 -0.45 -20.09 -24.38
N VAL A 219 -0.97 -18.89 -24.10
CA VAL A 219 -2.39 -18.63 -23.90
C VAL A 219 -2.80 -17.36 -24.64
N GLU A 220 -3.75 -17.50 -25.59
CA GLU A 220 -4.15 -16.44 -26.51
C GLU A 220 -5.15 -15.43 -25.91
N GLY A 221 -4.69 -14.64 -24.95
CA GLY A 221 -5.49 -13.56 -24.37
C GLY A 221 -6.75 -14.06 -23.66
N ARG A 222 -7.85 -13.29 -23.71
CA ARG A 222 -9.11 -13.62 -23.02
C ARG A 222 -9.74 -14.94 -23.47
N LYS A 223 -9.63 -15.29 -24.75
CA LYS A 223 -10.27 -16.50 -25.32
C LYS A 223 -9.67 -17.78 -24.76
N GLY A 224 -8.36 -17.77 -24.48
CA GLY A 224 -7.65 -18.90 -23.88
C GLY A 224 -7.77 -19.00 -22.36
N ARG A 225 -8.56 -18.14 -21.71
CA ARG A 225 -8.63 -18.05 -20.24
C ARG A 225 -10.06 -18.19 -19.74
N LYS A 226 -10.22 -18.94 -18.66
CA LYS A 226 -11.40 -18.92 -17.81
C LYS A 226 -11.18 -17.96 -16.63
N ILE A 227 -12.22 -17.22 -16.28
CA ILE A 227 -12.18 -16.23 -15.20
C ILE A 227 -13.25 -16.57 -14.17
N VAL A 228 -12.82 -16.80 -12.94
CA VAL A 228 -13.70 -16.91 -11.77
C VAL A 228 -13.53 -15.65 -10.94
N VAL A 229 -14.64 -15.07 -10.49
CA VAL A 229 -14.62 -13.95 -9.54
C VAL A 229 -15.42 -14.35 -8.31
N VAL A 230 -14.79 -14.28 -7.14
CA VAL A 230 -15.43 -14.48 -5.84
C VAL A 230 -15.46 -13.13 -5.13
N ASP A 231 -16.65 -12.59 -4.90
CA ASP A 231 -16.83 -11.31 -4.21
C ASP A 231 -18.24 -11.25 -3.58
N VAL A 232 -18.39 -10.46 -2.52
CA VAL A 232 -19.68 -10.30 -1.81
C VAL A 232 -20.71 -9.51 -2.62
N ARG A 233 -20.27 -8.86 -3.69
CA ARG A 233 -21.10 -8.03 -4.58
C ARG A 233 -20.63 -8.12 -6.03
N PRO A 234 -21.52 -7.91 -7.00
CA PRO A 234 -21.11 -7.65 -8.38
C PRO A 234 -20.19 -6.43 -8.45
N THR A 235 -19.10 -6.54 -9.20
CA THR A 235 -18.11 -5.47 -9.42
C THR A 235 -17.87 -5.27 -10.91
N ALA A 236 -17.08 -4.25 -11.27
CA ALA A 236 -16.60 -4.10 -12.64
C ALA A 236 -15.84 -5.36 -13.09
N THR A 237 -15.03 -5.96 -12.21
CA THR A 237 -14.27 -7.18 -12.52
C THR A 237 -15.18 -8.41 -12.67
N SER A 238 -16.25 -8.54 -11.88
CA SER A 238 -17.16 -9.69 -11.99
C SER A 238 -17.87 -9.77 -13.35
N LYS A 239 -18.04 -8.64 -14.05
CA LYS A 239 -18.58 -8.62 -15.43
C LYS A 239 -17.68 -9.31 -16.45
N LEU A 240 -16.41 -9.56 -16.13
CA LEU A 240 -15.48 -10.29 -16.98
C LEU A 240 -15.54 -11.81 -16.76
N ALA A 241 -16.19 -12.25 -15.68
CA ALA A 241 -16.13 -13.61 -15.19
C ALA A 241 -16.94 -14.58 -16.06
N ASP A 242 -16.39 -15.78 -16.28
CA ASP A 242 -17.13 -16.93 -16.78
C ASP A 242 -17.95 -17.59 -15.65
N LEU A 243 -17.50 -17.43 -14.40
CA LEU A 243 -18.23 -17.80 -13.18
C LEU A 243 -18.09 -16.71 -12.13
N PHE A 244 -19.20 -16.12 -11.71
CA PHE A 244 -19.24 -15.23 -10.55
C PHE A 244 -19.83 -15.98 -9.36
N VAL A 245 -19.07 -16.05 -8.27
CA VAL A 245 -19.49 -16.67 -7.02
C VAL A 245 -19.71 -15.57 -5.98
N LYS A 246 -20.95 -15.41 -5.57
CA LYS A 246 -21.33 -14.39 -4.58
C LYS A 246 -21.29 -15.00 -3.18
N VAL A 247 -20.15 -14.89 -2.51
CA VAL A 247 -19.98 -15.34 -1.12
C VAL A 247 -20.69 -14.40 -0.14
N GLU A 248 -21.21 -14.95 0.95
CA GLU A 248 -21.73 -14.15 2.06
C GLU A 248 -20.63 -13.32 2.73
N PRO A 249 -20.92 -12.06 3.13
CA PRO A 249 -19.94 -11.23 3.83
C PRO A 249 -19.37 -11.90 5.09
N GLY A 250 -18.05 -12.13 5.09
CA GLY A 250 -17.34 -12.69 6.25
C GLY A 250 -17.29 -14.22 6.28
N MET A 251 -17.86 -14.90 5.27
CA MET A 251 -17.92 -16.35 5.17
C MET A 251 -16.91 -16.93 4.14
N ASP A 252 -15.86 -16.15 3.81
CA ASP A 252 -14.81 -16.56 2.87
C ASP A 252 -14.07 -17.82 3.36
N TYR A 253 -13.81 -17.93 4.67
CA TYR A 253 -13.11 -19.07 5.26
C TYR A 253 -13.87 -20.37 4.99
N GLU A 254 -15.18 -20.39 5.30
CA GLU A 254 -16.06 -21.54 5.14
C GLU A 254 -16.15 -21.96 3.67
N LEU A 255 -16.28 -21.01 2.74
CA LEU A 255 -16.29 -21.29 1.30
C LEU A 255 -14.97 -21.93 0.82
N ILE A 256 -13.82 -21.41 1.27
CA ILE A 256 -12.52 -21.98 0.91
C ILE A 256 -12.38 -23.38 1.51
N THR A 257 -12.79 -23.61 2.75
CA THR A 257 -12.78 -24.95 3.36
C THR A 257 -13.67 -25.93 2.59
N ALA A 258 -14.85 -25.52 2.14
CA ALA A 258 -15.72 -26.35 1.30
C ALA A 258 -15.07 -26.68 -0.06
N LEU A 259 -14.39 -25.72 -0.70
CA LEU A 259 -13.61 -25.98 -1.92
C LEU A 259 -12.48 -26.97 -1.67
N ARG A 260 -11.77 -26.88 -0.55
CA ARG A 260 -10.72 -27.84 -0.18
C ARG A 260 -11.28 -29.24 0.04
N MET A 261 -12.45 -29.36 0.67
CA MET A 261 -13.16 -30.64 0.79
C MET A 261 -13.43 -31.23 -0.59
N ALA A 262 -13.99 -30.45 -1.51
CA ALA A 262 -14.25 -30.90 -2.88
C ALA A 262 -12.97 -31.33 -3.62
N VAL A 263 -11.90 -30.53 -3.54
CA VAL A 263 -10.60 -30.83 -4.18
C VAL A 263 -9.96 -32.12 -3.62
N LYS A 264 -10.25 -32.46 -2.35
CA LYS A 264 -9.79 -33.70 -1.71
C LYS A 264 -10.73 -34.90 -1.90
N GLY A 265 -11.80 -34.74 -2.67
CA GLY A 265 -12.79 -35.80 -2.89
C GLY A 265 -13.68 -36.09 -1.69
N HIS A 266 -13.76 -35.18 -0.71
CA HIS A 266 -14.70 -35.29 0.39
C HIS A 266 -16.10 -34.81 -0.02
N THR A 267 -17.13 -35.42 0.56
CA THR A 267 -18.52 -35.05 0.32
C THR A 267 -18.89 -33.78 1.08
N ILE A 268 -19.53 -32.83 0.41
CA ILE A 268 -20.21 -31.70 1.04
C ILE A 268 -21.67 -32.13 1.25
N GLU A 269 -22.07 -32.39 2.49
CA GLU A 269 -23.40 -32.92 2.82
C GLU A 269 -24.51 -31.86 2.79
N VAL A 270 -24.14 -30.59 3.00
CA VAL A 270 -25.09 -29.46 3.02
C VAL A 270 -25.34 -28.92 1.63
N GLU A 271 -26.56 -28.45 1.34
CA GLU A 271 -26.94 -27.91 0.02
C GLU A 271 -26.25 -26.58 -0.32
N GLU A 272 -25.78 -25.84 0.69
CA GLU A 272 -25.18 -24.53 0.54
C GLU A 272 -24.11 -24.29 1.61
N VAL A 273 -23.03 -23.58 1.26
CA VAL A 273 -22.04 -23.06 2.20
C VAL A 273 -21.79 -21.60 1.88
N ALA A 274 -21.84 -20.72 2.88
CA ALA A 274 -21.52 -19.30 2.72
C ALA A 274 -22.36 -18.57 1.65
N GLY A 275 -23.64 -18.91 1.50
CA GLY A 275 -24.50 -18.36 0.44
C GLY A 275 -24.28 -18.98 -0.94
N VAL A 276 -23.43 -20.00 -1.07
CA VAL A 276 -23.04 -20.60 -2.35
C VAL A 276 -23.57 -22.03 -2.44
N PRO A 277 -24.46 -22.32 -3.42
CA PRO A 277 -24.98 -23.67 -3.64
C PRO A 277 -23.87 -24.70 -3.89
N ARG A 278 -24.06 -25.92 -3.39
CA ARG A 278 -23.09 -27.02 -3.48
C ARG A 278 -22.64 -27.29 -4.91
N ASP A 279 -23.56 -27.29 -5.87
CA ASP A 279 -23.28 -27.51 -7.29
C ASP A 279 -22.35 -26.43 -7.87
N VAL A 280 -22.47 -25.18 -7.42
CA VAL A 280 -21.58 -24.08 -7.79
C VAL A 280 -20.19 -24.27 -7.18
N ILE A 281 -20.10 -24.74 -5.93
CA ILE A 281 -18.82 -25.05 -5.26
C ILE A 281 -18.10 -26.18 -6.02
N LEU A 282 -18.82 -27.27 -6.32
CA LEU A 282 -18.28 -28.41 -7.08
C LEU A 282 -17.82 -27.98 -8.49
N LYS A 283 -18.65 -27.19 -9.19
CA LYS A 283 -18.28 -26.62 -10.50
C LYS A 283 -17.02 -25.77 -10.43
N MET A 284 -16.87 -24.93 -9.39
CA MET A 284 -15.66 -24.13 -9.19
C MET A 284 -14.44 -25.01 -8.92
N ALA A 285 -14.57 -26.05 -8.08
CA ALA A 285 -13.51 -27.00 -7.81
C ALA A 285 -13.07 -27.74 -9.09
N ASP A 286 -14.02 -28.22 -9.90
CA ASP A 286 -13.75 -28.88 -11.18
C ASP A 286 -12.99 -27.97 -12.16
N MET A 287 -13.40 -26.70 -12.26
CA MET A 287 -12.67 -25.71 -13.04
C MET A 287 -11.23 -25.54 -12.55
N MET A 288 -11.02 -25.49 -11.22
CA MET A 288 -9.70 -25.33 -10.61
C MET A 288 -8.80 -26.55 -10.83
N MET A 289 -9.33 -27.77 -10.66
CA MET A 289 -8.57 -29.01 -10.86
C MET A 289 -8.25 -29.28 -12.33
N SER A 290 -9.12 -28.85 -13.26
CA SER A 290 -8.96 -29.10 -14.70
C SER A 290 -8.09 -28.07 -15.43
N ALA A 291 -7.66 -27.00 -14.77
CA ALA A 291 -6.77 -26.00 -15.36
C ALA A 291 -5.41 -26.61 -15.73
N LYS A 292 -4.69 -26.06 -16.71
CA LYS A 292 -3.27 -26.40 -16.97
C LYS A 292 -2.32 -25.58 -16.09
N PHE A 293 -2.68 -24.32 -15.86
CA PHE A 293 -2.01 -23.42 -14.95
C PHE A 293 -3.04 -22.46 -14.35
N GLY A 294 -3.40 -22.67 -13.09
CA GLY A 294 -4.30 -21.80 -12.35
C GLY A 294 -3.58 -20.72 -11.56
N VAL A 295 -4.19 -19.54 -11.45
CA VAL A 295 -3.76 -18.50 -10.52
C VAL A 295 -4.93 -17.99 -9.68
N LEU A 296 -4.70 -17.85 -8.38
CA LEU A 296 -5.59 -17.16 -7.44
C LEU A 296 -4.97 -15.81 -7.06
N PHE A 297 -5.54 -14.75 -7.62
CA PHE A 297 -5.29 -13.38 -7.17
C PHE A 297 -6.27 -13.02 -6.06
N PHE A 298 -5.79 -12.41 -4.98
CA PHE A 298 -6.67 -11.99 -3.88
C PHE A 298 -6.30 -10.64 -3.30
N GLY A 299 -7.28 -9.99 -2.69
CA GLY A 299 -7.14 -8.64 -2.12
C GLY A 299 -7.78 -8.49 -0.75
N MET A 300 -8.24 -7.27 -0.48
CA MET A 300 -8.78 -6.85 0.84
C MET A 300 -10.07 -7.57 1.22
N GLY A 301 -10.72 -8.26 0.29
CA GLY A 301 -11.85 -9.14 0.57
C GLY A 301 -11.48 -10.32 1.46
N LEU A 302 -10.22 -10.78 1.43
CA LEU A 302 -9.73 -11.82 2.36
C LEU A 302 -9.01 -11.26 3.57
N THR A 303 -8.25 -10.17 3.41
CA THR A 303 -7.37 -9.67 4.49
C THR A 303 -8.08 -8.77 5.49
N MET A 304 -9.14 -8.06 5.08
CA MET A 304 -9.85 -7.05 5.90
C MET A 304 -11.30 -7.45 6.21
N THR A 305 -11.57 -8.76 6.26
CA THR A 305 -12.84 -9.35 6.71
C THR A 305 -12.63 -10.18 7.98
N LEU A 306 -13.73 -10.69 8.54
CA LEU A 306 -13.65 -11.69 9.61
C LEU A 306 -12.72 -12.84 9.17
N GLY A 307 -11.88 -13.33 10.10
CA GLY A 307 -10.86 -14.34 9.82
C GLY A 307 -9.48 -13.77 9.44
N LYS A 308 -9.41 -12.66 8.69
CA LYS A 308 -8.17 -11.97 8.27
C LYS A 308 -7.07 -12.93 7.78
N GLY A 309 -6.08 -13.24 8.62
CA GLY A 309 -4.95 -14.11 8.28
C GLY A 309 -5.36 -15.56 8.09
N ARG A 310 -6.43 -16.03 8.77
CA ARG A 310 -6.95 -17.39 8.62
C ARG A 310 -7.58 -17.62 7.25
N ASN A 311 -8.25 -16.61 6.69
CA ASN A 311 -8.75 -16.68 5.32
C ASN A 311 -7.61 -16.88 4.32
N VAL A 312 -6.49 -16.17 4.52
CA VAL A 312 -5.33 -16.28 3.64
C VAL A 312 -4.60 -17.61 3.83
N GLU A 313 -4.45 -18.07 5.07
CA GLU A 313 -3.92 -19.39 5.38
C GLU A 313 -4.71 -20.47 4.64
N GLU A 314 -6.03 -20.41 4.70
CA GLU A 314 -6.90 -21.40 4.05
C GLU A 314 -6.84 -21.30 2.52
N ALA A 315 -6.76 -20.08 1.96
CA ALA A 315 -6.56 -19.87 0.53
C ALA A 315 -5.21 -20.43 0.04
N ILE A 316 -4.15 -20.29 0.85
CA ILE A 316 -2.85 -20.88 0.55
C ILE A 316 -2.94 -22.40 0.56
N LYS A 317 -3.57 -23.00 1.58
CA LYS A 317 -3.75 -24.45 1.65
C LYS A 317 -4.57 -24.99 0.48
N LEU A 318 -5.61 -24.27 0.04
CA LEU A 318 -6.36 -24.63 -1.17
C LEU A 318 -5.44 -24.68 -2.40
N VAL A 319 -4.58 -23.68 -2.58
CA VAL A 319 -3.62 -23.67 -3.69
C VAL A 319 -2.59 -24.80 -3.56
N GLN A 320 -2.15 -25.15 -2.34
CA GLN A 320 -1.27 -26.29 -2.09
C GLN A 320 -1.95 -27.61 -2.46
N ASP A 321 -3.18 -27.83 -1.98
CA ASP A 321 -3.98 -29.02 -2.26
C ASP A 321 -4.23 -29.17 -3.79
N LEU A 322 -4.48 -28.05 -4.49
CA LEU A 322 -4.63 -28.06 -5.96
C LEU A 322 -3.36 -28.46 -6.72
N ASN A 323 -2.16 -28.28 -6.14
CA ASN A 323 -0.91 -28.70 -6.78
C ASN A 323 -0.73 -30.23 -6.82
N GLU A 324 -1.58 -31.01 -6.15
CA GLU A 324 -1.65 -32.47 -6.34
C GLU A 324 -2.33 -32.84 -7.68
N TRP A 325 -3.15 -31.93 -8.23
CA TRP A 325 -3.89 -32.14 -9.47
C TRP A 325 -3.29 -31.38 -10.66
N THR A 326 -2.94 -30.11 -10.46
CA THR A 326 -2.47 -29.24 -11.53
C THR A 326 -1.61 -28.09 -11.00
N LYS A 327 -0.84 -27.43 -11.88
CA LYS A 327 -0.05 -26.29 -11.44
C LYS A 327 -0.96 -25.13 -11.02
N PHE A 328 -0.92 -24.78 -9.74
CA PHE A 328 -1.67 -23.65 -9.20
C PHE A 328 -0.77 -22.71 -8.40
N VAL A 329 -0.99 -21.40 -8.50
CA VAL A 329 -0.24 -20.38 -7.75
C VAL A 329 -1.16 -19.33 -7.14
N LEU A 330 -0.67 -18.65 -6.11
CA LEU A 330 -1.38 -17.60 -5.39
C LEU A 330 -0.57 -16.31 -5.43
N LEU A 331 -1.24 -15.17 -5.69
CA LEU A 331 -0.61 -13.86 -5.64
C LEU A 331 -1.50 -12.82 -4.97
N ALA A 332 -0.95 -12.13 -3.97
CA ALA A 332 -1.61 -11.01 -3.34
C ALA A 332 -1.59 -9.77 -4.25
N MET A 333 -2.73 -9.11 -4.41
CA MET A 333 -2.88 -7.86 -5.17
C MET A 333 -2.35 -6.67 -4.35
N ARG A 334 -1.03 -6.64 -4.13
CA ARG A 334 -0.36 -5.65 -3.27
C ARG A 334 -0.72 -4.21 -3.67
N GLY A 335 -1.03 -3.39 -2.67
CA GLY A 335 -1.62 -2.05 -2.82
C GLY A 335 -0.67 -1.02 -3.45
N HIS A 336 0.10 -0.31 -2.62
CA HIS A 336 1.03 0.74 -3.06
C HIS A 336 2.19 0.19 -3.90
N PHE A 337 2.77 1.05 -4.74
CA PHE A 337 3.82 0.65 -5.68
C PHE A 337 5.05 0.04 -4.99
N ASN A 338 5.39 0.40 -3.75
CA ASN A 338 6.58 -0.16 -3.10
C ASN A 338 6.31 -0.88 -1.77
N VAL A 339 5.05 -1.20 -1.42
CA VAL A 339 4.78 -1.96 -0.18
C VAL A 339 5.52 -3.30 -0.12
N THR A 340 5.70 -3.96 -1.28
CA THR A 340 6.49 -5.20 -1.36
C THR A 340 7.97 -4.95 -1.05
N GLY A 341 8.53 -3.84 -1.55
CA GLY A 341 9.94 -3.49 -1.37
C GLY A 341 10.21 -3.08 0.06
N THR A 342 9.32 -2.28 0.65
CA THR A 342 9.36 -1.93 2.07
C THR A 342 9.39 -3.17 2.96
N ASN A 343 8.50 -4.15 2.74
CA ASN A 343 8.52 -5.39 3.51
C ASN A 343 9.80 -6.21 3.27
N ALA A 344 10.34 -6.21 2.06
CA ALA A 344 11.58 -6.91 1.76
C ALA A 344 12.76 -6.26 2.50
N VAL A 345 12.87 -4.93 2.46
CA VAL A 345 13.90 -4.15 3.16
C VAL A 345 13.88 -4.44 4.65
N MET A 346 12.71 -4.30 5.26
CA MET A 346 12.50 -4.61 6.68
C MET A 346 12.92 -6.05 7.00
N ALA A 347 12.50 -7.03 6.19
CA ALA A 347 12.79 -8.43 6.44
C ALA A 347 14.28 -8.78 6.32
N TRP A 348 15.00 -8.24 5.33
CA TRP A 348 16.42 -8.58 5.18
C TRP A 348 17.30 -7.87 6.21
N LEU A 349 16.89 -6.71 6.75
CA LEU A 349 17.64 -6.00 7.79
C LEU A 349 17.36 -6.56 9.20
N THR A 350 16.11 -6.94 9.46
CA THR A 350 15.64 -7.21 10.84
C THR A 350 15.16 -8.64 11.08
N GLY A 351 14.99 -9.43 10.02
CA GLY A 351 14.32 -10.73 10.06
C GLY A 351 12.78 -10.64 10.02
N TYR A 352 12.19 -9.45 10.13
CA TYR A 352 10.74 -9.24 10.19
C TYR A 352 10.24 -8.25 9.12
N PRO A 353 9.07 -8.48 8.49
CA PRO A 353 8.63 -7.65 7.37
C PRO A 353 7.79 -6.41 7.75
N TYR A 354 7.25 -6.31 8.96
CA TYR A 354 6.45 -5.17 9.45
C TYR A 354 6.20 -5.27 10.97
N ALA A 355 5.57 -4.25 11.56
CA ALA A 355 5.24 -4.19 13.00
C ALA A 355 6.46 -4.48 13.90
N ILE A 356 7.61 -3.87 13.60
CA ILE A 356 8.90 -4.19 14.24
C ILE A 356 9.13 -3.21 15.38
N ASP A 357 9.38 -3.72 16.57
CA ASP A 357 9.65 -2.97 17.78
C ASP A 357 11.13 -3.11 18.17
N PHE A 358 11.79 -1.97 18.35
CA PHE A 358 13.18 -1.82 18.76
C PHE A 358 13.35 -1.29 20.20
N SER A 359 12.28 -1.12 20.98
CA SER A 359 12.31 -0.61 22.37
C SER A 359 13.13 -1.45 23.37
N ARG A 360 13.58 -2.63 22.96
CA ARG A 360 14.46 -3.52 23.74
C ARG A 360 15.90 -3.57 23.21
N GLY A 361 16.24 -2.74 22.22
CA GLY A 361 17.57 -2.70 21.60
C GLY A 361 17.82 -3.79 20.55
N PHE A 362 16.82 -4.63 20.25
CA PHE A 362 16.87 -5.65 19.19
C PHE A 362 15.47 -5.79 18.58
N PRO A 363 15.36 -6.21 17.30
CA PRO A 363 14.07 -6.26 16.61
C PRO A 363 13.17 -7.35 17.19
N ARG A 364 11.90 -6.99 17.42
CA ARG A 364 10.82 -7.92 17.76
C ARG A 364 9.59 -7.59 16.93
N SER A 365 8.92 -8.58 16.35
CA SER A 365 7.65 -8.37 15.65
C SER A 365 6.54 -9.22 16.26
N ASN A 366 5.49 -8.55 16.75
CA ASN A 366 4.28 -9.19 17.27
C ASN A 366 3.05 -8.46 16.72
N PRO A 367 2.67 -8.67 15.45
CA PRO A 367 1.52 -7.97 14.86
C PRO A 367 0.24 -8.15 15.69
N GLY A 368 -0.49 -7.05 15.92
CA GLY A 368 -1.58 -6.95 16.90
C GLY A 368 -1.14 -6.40 18.27
N VAL A 369 0.14 -6.52 18.61
CA VAL A 369 0.77 -5.83 19.74
C VAL A 369 1.59 -4.66 19.20
N THR A 370 2.61 -4.93 18.38
CA THR A 370 3.57 -3.93 17.88
C THR A 370 3.18 -3.34 16.53
N SER A 371 1.93 -3.52 16.11
CA SER A 371 1.37 -2.90 14.91
C SER A 371 1.08 -1.43 15.20
N SER A 372 1.44 -0.54 14.28
CA SER A 372 1.26 0.92 14.43
C SER A 372 -0.19 1.30 14.77
N THR A 373 -1.18 0.65 14.15
CA THR A 373 -2.59 0.84 14.50
C THR A 373 -2.90 0.46 15.94
N ASP A 374 -2.37 -0.64 16.43
CA ASP A 374 -2.67 -1.16 17.77
C ASP A 374 -1.97 -0.34 18.85
N VAL A 375 -0.72 0.07 18.63
CA VAL A 375 0.04 0.97 19.51
C VAL A 375 -0.68 2.33 19.64
N LEU A 376 -1.13 2.90 18.52
CA LEU A 376 -1.90 4.16 18.54
C LEU A 376 -3.27 4.00 19.20
N LEU A 377 -3.98 2.90 18.96
CA LEU A 377 -5.29 2.63 19.58
C LEU A 377 -5.23 2.50 21.10
N ARG A 378 -4.11 2.02 21.64
CA ARG A 378 -3.85 1.90 23.08
C ARG A 378 -3.26 3.17 23.70
N GLY A 379 -2.90 4.16 22.88
CA GLY A 379 -2.32 5.41 23.34
C GLY A 379 -0.88 5.28 23.85
N GLU A 380 -0.17 4.25 23.42
CA GLU A 380 1.19 3.93 23.90
C GLU A 380 2.27 4.77 23.23
N ALA A 381 2.04 5.18 21.98
CA ALA A 381 2.99 6.01 21.25
C ALA A 381 3.04 7.42 21.83
N ASP A 382 4.23 7.97 22.04
CA ASP A 382 4.43 9.33 22.53
C ASP A 382 4.99 10.30 21.47
N ALA A 383 5.36 9.80 20.30
CA ALA A 383 5.66 10.59 19.10
C ALA A 383 5.40 9.76 17.83
N ALA A 384 5.33 10.42 16.67
CA ALA A 384 5.21 9.76 15.38
C ALA A 384 6.09 10.39 14.30
N LEU A 385 6.66 9.55 13.44
CA LEU A 385 7.22 9.95 12.14
C LEU A 385 6.39 9.27 11.05
N ILE A 386 5.77 10.05 10.18
CA ILE A 386 5.00 9.55 9.05
C ILE A 386 5.74 9.87 7.75
N VAL A 387 6.06 8.85 6.96
CA VAL A 387 6.79 9.02 5.70
C VAL A 387 5.98 8.46 4.54
N ALA A 388 5.73 9.27 3.52
CA ALA A 388 5.06 8.88 2.28
C ALA A 388 3.72 8.13 2.51
N SER A 389 2.91 8.62 3.45
CA SER A 389 1.63 8.01 3.85
C SER A 389 0.70 9.01 4.53
N ASP A 390 -0.58 8.64 4.60
CA ASP A 390 -1.64 9.49 5.13
C ASP A 390 -2.55 8.70 6.11
N PRO A 391 -2.05 8.30 7.29
CA PRO A 391 -2.83 7.58 8.30
C PRO A 391 -4.08 8.32 8.75
N ALA A 392 -4.11 9.67 8.76
CA ALA A 392 -5.30 10.43 9.14
C ALA A 392 -6.53 10.08 8.29
N SER A 393 -6.33 9.80 6.99
CA SER A 393 -7.42 9.39 6.08
C SER A 393 -7.70 7.89 6.08
N HIS A 394 -6.75 7.07 6.52
CA HIS A 394 -6.76 5.62 6.25
C HIS A 394 -6.73 4.74 7.52
N PHE A 395 -6.50 5.32 8.70
CA PHE A 395 -6.55 4.61 9.96
C PHE A 395 -7.92 4.70 10.64
N PRO A 396 -8.26 3.75 11.54
CA PRO A 396 -9.44 3.86 12.37
C PRO A 396 -9.42 5.17 13.18
N ARG A 397 -10.58 5.82 13.28
CA ARG A 397 -10.75 7.12 13.95
C ARG A 397 -10.03 7.22 15.30
N LYS A 398 -10.18 6.22 16.17
CA LYS A 398 -9.55 6.22 17.50
C LYS A 398 -8.02 6.26 17.46
N ALA A 399 -7.39 5.64 16.46
CA ALA A 399 -5.94 5.74 16.27
C ALA A 399 -5.55 7.16 15.82
N VAL A 400 -6.35 7.77 14.94
CA VAL A 400 -6.14 9.14 14.47
C VAL A 400 -6.32 10.16 15.60
N GLU A 401 -7.30 9.96 16.49
CA GLU A 401 -7.51 10.80 17.68
C GLU A 401 -6.31 10.81 18.62
N HIS A 402 -5.57 9.70 18.73
CA HIS A 402 -4.32 9.66 19.48
C HIS A 402 -3.16 10.31 18.72
N LEU A 403 -3.01 9.98 17.43
CA LEU A 403 -2.00 10.57 16.55
C LEU A 403 -2.08 12.11 16.54
N ALA A 404 -3.28 12.67 16.53
CA ALA A 404 -3.50 14.12 16.55
C ALA A 404 -3.02 14.83 17.83
N LYS A 405 -2.84 14.09 18.93
CA LYS A 405 -2.47 14.62 20.26
C LYS A 405 -0.96 14.55 20.53
N ILE A 406 -0.25 13.67 19.84
CA ILE A 406 1.19 13.46 20.06
C ILE A 406 2.04 14.28 19.07
N PRO A 407 3.29 14.61 19.43
CA PRO A 407 4.26 15.17 18.51
C PRO A 407 4.41 14.33 17.24
N THR A 408 4.10 14.91 16.08
CA THR A 408 4.08 14.20 14.80
C THR A 408 4.95 14.93 13.77
N VAL A 409 5.90 14.21 13.20
CA VAL A 409 6.72 14.63 12.06
C VAL A 409 6.16 13.98 10.80
N VAL A 410 6.00 14.74 9.73
CA VAL A 410 5.55 14.23 8.42
C VAL A 410 6.58 14.57 7.35
N ILE A 411 7.02 13.55 6.61
CA ILE A 411 7.86 13.67 5.43
C ILE A 411 7.02 13.20 4.23
N ASP A 412 6.56 14.14 3.41
CA ASP A 412 5.74 13.85 2.25
C ASP A 412 5.84 14.98 1.22
N PRO A 413 5.85 14.69 -0.09
CA PRO A 413 5.80 15.73 -1.11
C PRO A 413 4.43 16.45 -1.20
N ARG A 414 3.32 15.85 -0.74
CA ARG A 414 1.97 16.44 -0.87
C ARG A 414 1.41 16.87 0.49
N TRP A 415 0.60 17.92 0.48
CA TRP A 415 -0.18 18.29 1.65
C TRP A 415 -1.37 17.35 1.84
N SER A 416 -1.36 16.58 2.92
CA SER A 416 -2.39 15.59 3.26
C SER A 416 -3.12 15.95 4.57
N PRO A 417 -4.25 15.31 4.86
CA PRO A 417 -4.88 15.37 6.18
C PRO A 417 -3.91 15.05 7.33
N THR A 418 -2.96 14.13 7.14
CA THR A 418 -1.90 13.86 8.12
C THR A 418 -0.90 15.02 8.24
N ALA A 419 -0.47 15.63 7.12
CA ALA A 419 0.39 16.81 7.15
C ALA A 419 -0.25 17.96 7.93
N ALA A 420 -1.56 18.13 7.78
CA ALA A 420 -2.32 19.19 8.43
C ALA A 420 -2.30 19.10 9.96
N MET A 421 -2.19 17.90 10.55
CA MET A 421 -2.08 17.69 12.01
C MET A 421 -0.64 17.58 12.54
N ALA A 422 0.36 17.67 11.65
CA ALA A 422 1.77 17.58 12.03
C ALA A 422 2.25 18.76 12.89
N ASP A 423 3.33 18.54 13.61
CA ASP A 423 4.12 19.56 14.30
C ASP A 423 5.32 20.00 13.49
N VAL A 424 5.88 19.08 12.68
CA VAL A 424 6.93 19.36 11.70
C VAL A 424 6.51 18.69 10.38
N PHE A 425 6.51 19.45 9.30
CA PHE A 425 6.30 18.95 7.95
C PHE A 425 7.55 19.26 7.11
N ILE A 426 8.12 18.23 6.48
CA ILE A 426 9.29 18.34 5.62
C ILE A 426 8.88 17.88 4.21
N PRO A 427 8.76 18.78 3.23
CA PRO A 427 8.47 18.39 1.86
C PRO A 427 9.66 17.65 1.25
N THR A 428 9.38 16.69 0.38
CA THR A 428 10.41 15.96 -0.37
C THR A 428 10.10 15.89 -1.85
N THR A 429 11.01 15.29 -2.63
CA THR A 429 10.80 14.99 -4.05
C THR A 429 10.01 13.70 -4.26
N TYR A 430 9.33 13.58 -5.41
CA TYR A 430 8.62 12.35 -5.76
C TYR A 430 9.55 11.28 -6.36
N VAL A 431 9.68 10.14 -5.68
CA VAL A 431 10.29 8.94 -6.24
C VAL A 431 9.54 8.51 -7.51
N GLY A 432 10.28 8.26 -8.60
CA GLY A 432 9.78 7.88 -9.92
C GLY A 432 9.21 9.03 -10.77
N ILE A 433 9.36 10.27 -10.32
CA ILE A 433 9.05 11.48 -11.10
C ILE A 433 10.22 12.45 -11.06
N GLU A 434 10.69 12.80 -9.86
CA GLU A 434 11.73 13.80 -9.62
C GLU A 434 13.04 13.18 -9.13
N HIS A 435 12.96 11.98 -8.59
CA HIS A 435 14.10 11.22 -8.08
C HIS A 435 13.98 9.76 -8.51
N GLU A 436 15.10 9.09 -8.73
CA GLU A 436 15.11 7.66 -8.99
C GLU A 436 15.06 6.83 -7.69
N GLY A 437 14.87 5.52 -7.79
CA GLY A 437 14.90 4.66 -6.61
C GLY A 437 14.50 3.22 -6.91
N THR A 438 14.91 2.30 -6.05
CA THR A 438 14.57 0.88 -6.21
C THR A 438 13.22 0.57 -5.60
N ILE A 439 12.35 -0.11 -6.37
CA ILE A 439 10.98 -0.47 -5.97
C ILE A 439 10.63 -1.90 -6.37
N TYR A 440 9.69 -2.55 -5.68
CA TYR A 440 9.32 -3.95 -5.93
C TYR A 440 7.84 -4.13 -6.25
N ARG A 441 7.56 -4.77 -7.39
CA ARG A 441 6.21 -5.08 -7.86
C ARG A 441 5.53 -6.12 -6.97
N MET A 442 4.21 -6.26 -7.07
CA MET A 442 3.44 -7.22 -6.27
C MET A 442 3.95 -8.67 -6.35
N ASP A 443 4.61 -9.02 -7.45
CA ASP A 443 5.24 -10.32 -7.71
C ASP A 443 6.72 -10.40 -7.32
N LYS A 444 7.19 -9.46 -6.48
CA LYS A 444 8.57 -9.37 -5.96
C LYS A 444 9.66 -9.10 -7.01
N VAL A 445 9.28 -8.69 -8.23
CA VAL A 445 10.24 -8.26 -9.25
C VAL A 445 10.72 -6.85 -8.88
N PRO A 446 12.04 -6.62 -8.68
CA PRO A 446 12.59 -5.29 -8.49
C PRO A 446 12.63 -4.51 -9.81
N LEU A 447 12.31 -3.22 -9.76
CA LEU A 447 12.44 -2.27 -10.85
C LEU A 447 13.11 -0.99 -10.32
N ARG A 448 13.86 -0.29 -11.17
CA ARG A 448 14.38 1.05 -10.83
C ARG A 448 13.44 2.11 -11.40
N ALA A 449 12.80 2.85 -10.50
CA ALA A 449 12.02 4.03 -10.87
C ALA A 449 12.97 5.10 -11.41
N LYS A 450 12.58 5.77 -12.50
CA LYS A 450 13.41 6.78 -13.18
C LYS A 450 13.07 8.18 -12.67
N LYS A 451 14.05 9.07 -12.68
CA LYS A 451 13.82 10.52 -12.69
C LYS A 451 13.28 10.91 -14.07
N LEU A 452 12.15 11.61 -14.09
CA LEU A 452 11.45 12.04 -15.31
C LEU A 452 11.58 13.54 -15.55
N VAL A 453 11.62 14.34 -14.49
CA VAL A 453 11.75 15.80 -14.52
C VAL A 453 12.74 16.25 -13.44
N GLU A 454 13.28 17.45 -13.60
CA GLU A 454 14.00 18.14 -12.53
C GLU A 454 13.02 18.58 -11.44
N HIS A 455 13.41 18.42 -10.17
CA HIS A 455 12.62 18.96 -9.07
C HIS A 455 12.89 20.46 -8.89
N PRO A 456 11.97 21.21 -8.27
CA PRO A 456 12.24 22.59 -7.88
C PRO A 456 13.52 22.73 -7.05
N PRO A 457 14.33 23.79 -7.28
CA PRO A 457 15.55 24.03 -6.52
C PRO A 457 15.30 24.07 -5.01
N GLY A 458 16.22 23.48 -4.24
CA GLY A 458 16.17 23.48 -2.78
C GLY A 458 15.30 22.40 -2.14
N LEU A 459 14.62 21.55 -2.91
CA LEU A 459 13.98 20.34 -2.37
C LEU A 459 14.98 19.20 -2.22
N MET A 460 14.83 18.42 -1.16
CA MET A 460 15.59 17.21 -0.90
C MET A 460 14.74 15.97 -1.20
N SER A 461 15.38 14.86 -1.57
CA SER A 461 14.75 13.54 -1.62
C SER A 461 14.41 13.00 -0.23
N ASP A 462 13.53 11.99 -0.18
CA ASP A 462 13.26 11.27 1.07
C ASP A 462 14.56 10.71 1.68
N GLU A 463 15.47 10.20 0.84
CA GLU A 463 16.76 9.64 1.25
C GLU A 463 17.66 10.69 1.90
N GLU A 464 17.84 11.86 1.26
CA GLU A 464 18.67 12.96 1.79
C GLU A 464 18.12 13.51 3.12
N VAL A 465 16.80 13.65 3.24
CA VAL A 465 16.17 14.10 4.51
C VAL A 465 16.38 13.07 5.61
N LEU A 466 16.16 11.78 5.32
CA LEU A 466 16.31 10.71 6.29
C LEU A 466 17.76 10.50 6.71
N GLU A 467 18.72 10.63 5.80
CA GLU A 467 20.15 10.53 6.11
C GLU A 467 20.56 11.61 7.12
N LYS A 468 20.23 12.88 6.83
CA LYS A 468 20.48 14.00 7.75
C LYS A 468 19.75 13.84 9.08
N LEU A 469 18.52 13.31 9.07
CA LEU A 469 17.76 13.04 10.28
C LEU A 469 18.41 11.96 11.14
N VAL A 470 18.89 10.87 10.52
CA VAL A 470 19.64 9.79 11.18
C VAL A 470 20.92 10.33 11.82
N GLU A 471 21.72 11.09 11.07
CA GLU A 471 22.94 11.73 11.60
C GLU A 471 22.63 12.61 12.81
N LYS A 472 21.56 13.41 12.71
CA LYS A 472 21.20 14.34 13.77
C LYS A 472 20.69 13.65 15.03
N VAL A 473 19.90 12.59 14.88
CA VAL A 473 19.45 11.77 16.01
C VAL A 473 20.63 11.08 16.69
N LYS A 474 21.61 10.57 15.93
CA LYS A 474 22.86 10.01 16.50
C LYS A 474 23.59 11.05 17.35
N GLU A 475 23.77 12.26 16.83
CA GLU A 475 24.43 13.37 17.55
C GLU A 475 23.72 13.65 18.89
N LEU A 476 22.39 13.75 18.88
CA LEU A 476 21.60 14.04 20.08
C LEU A 476 21.63 12.92 21.11
N LYS A 477 21.55 11.64 20.69
CA LYS A 477 21.61 10.48 21.60
C LYS A 477 23.01 10.31 22.21
N LEU A 478 24.07 10.59 21.46
CA LEU A 478 25.45 10.58 21.97
C LEU A 478 25.65 11.63 23.06
N LYS A 479 25.21 12.87 22.82
CA LYS A 479 25.26 13.97 23.79
C LYS A 479 24.47 13.70 25.08
N ALA A 480 23.41 12.89 25.00
CA ALA A 480 22.63 12.50 26.19
C ALA A 480 23.26 11.35 26.99
N SER A 481 24.23 10.64 26.41
CA SER A 481 24.92 9.49 27.02
C SER A 481 26.31 9.85 27.58
N SER A 482 26.85 11.01 27.20
CA SER A 482 28.04 11.66 27.76
C SER A 482 27.68 12.56 28.94
#